data_AF-A0A7R9BCM2-F1
#
_entry.id   AF-A0A7R9BCM2-F1
#
_cell.length_a   1.000
_cell.length_b   1.000
_cell.length_c   1.000
_cell.angle_alpha   90.00
_cell.angle_beta   90.00
_cell.angle_gamma   90.00
#
_symmetry.space_group_name_H-M   'P 1'
#
loop_
_entity.id
_entity.type
_entity.pdbx_description
1 polymer ?
#
loop_
_entity_poly.entity_id
_entity_poly.type
_entity_poly.pdbx_seq_one_letter_code
_entity_poly.pdbx_strand_id
1 'polypeptide(L)'
;MSATICDGCQRLVPMLDNSTDSDVLLRLITFVANLCSAVKRLRVTPADIPPMDKVASPETMYARIYGVAVFDRLQDKVRVVSRFNACEEIRFHANRIIDAFREEGEK
;
A
#
# COMPACT_ATOMS: atom_id res chain seq x y z
N MET A 1 -10.61 23.06 14.39
CA MET A 1 -9.28 23.28 13.82
C MET A 1 -9.01 22.14 12.87
N SER A 2 -8.94 22.44 11.57
CA SER A 2 -8.79 21.44 10.50
C SER A 2 -7.36 20.95 10.52
N ALA A 3 -7.12 19.68 10.87
CA ALA A 3 -5.81 19.07 10.76
C ALA A 3 -5.41 19.13 9.29
N THR A 4 -4.29 19.79 8.98
CA THR A 4 -3.71 19.79 7.64
C THR A 4 -3.27 18.37 7.32
N ILE A 5 -4.21 17.65 6.73
CA ILE A 5 -4.09 16.27 6.28
C ILE A 5 -2.83 16.18 5.41
N CYS A 6 -1.87 15.34 5.78
CA CYS A 6 -0.69 15.06 4.98
C CYS A 6 -1.12 14.48 3.61
N ASP A 7 -1.20 15.35 2.61
CA ASP A 7 -1.70 15.15 1.23
C ASP A 7 -0.93 14.04 0.48
N GLY A 8 0.33 13.77 0.87
CA GLY A 8 1.23 12.83 0.19
C GLY A 8 0.68 11.41 0.03
N CYS A 9 -0.01 10.85 1.03
CA CYS A 9 -0.53 9.48 0.95
C CYS A 9 -1.78 9.37 0.07
N GLN A 10 -2.56 10.45 -0.09
CA GLN A 10 -3.74 10.46 -0.97
C GLN A 10 -3.36 10.34 -2.44
N ARG A 11 -2.11 10.70 -2.78
CA ARG A 11 -1.59 10.65 -4.14
C ARG A 11 -0.99 9.30 -4.52
N LEU A 12 -0.60 8.47 -3.56
CA LEU A 12 0.07 7.18 -3.83
C LEU A 12 -0.85 6.13 -4.43
N VAL A 13 -2.07 5.95 -3.89
CA VAL A 13 -3.03 4.97 -4.41
C VAL A 13 -3.48 5.30 -5.85
N PRO A 14 -3.77 6.57 -6.20
CA PRO A 14 -4.02 6.96 -7.58
C PRO A 14 -2.86 6.68 -8.54
N MET A 15 -1.60 6.73 -8.08
CA MET A 15 -0.42 6.47 -8.89
C MET A 15 -0.17 4.98 -9.18
N LEU A 16 -0.84 4.07 -8.47
CA LEU A 16 -0.85 2.64 -8.77
C LEU A 16 -1.80 2.34 -9.93
N ASP A 17 -1.45 2.84 -11.11
CA ASP A 17 -2.24 2.76 -12.33
C ASP A 17 -1.34 2.42 -13.52
N ASN A 18 -1.87 1.68 -14.50
CA ASN A 18 -1.10 1.30 -15.69
C ASN A 18 -0.79 2.48 -16.61
N SER A 19 -1.44 3.64 -16.40
CA SER A 19 -1.13 4.89 -17.09
C SER A 19 0.07 5.64 -16.49
N THR A 20 0.53 5.27 -15.29
CA THR A 20 1.74 5.83 -14.68
C THR A 20 2.98 5.34 -15.44
N ASP A 21 3.98 6.20 -15.56
CA ASP A 21 5.30 5.84 -16.09
C ASP A 21 5.82 4.52 -15.48
N SER A 22 6.26 3.60 -16.33
CA SER A 22 6.61 2.23 -15.93
C SER A 22 7.69 2.18 -14.85
N ASP A 23 8.69 3.05 -14.92
CA ASP A 23 9.79 3.07 -13.94
C ASP A 23 9.33 3.65 -12.60
N VAL A 24 8.45 4.64 -12.62
CA VAL A 24 7.81 5.18 -11.41
C VAL A 24 6.87 4.14 -10.79
N LEU A 25 6.05 3.49 -11.61
CA LEU A 25 5.12 2.45 -11.17
C LEU A 25 5.87 1.27 -10.56
N LEU A 26 6.97 0.83 -11.18
CA LEU A 26 7.81 -0.26 -10.67
C LEU A 26 8.38 0.09 -9.29
N ARG A 27 8.95 1.29 -9.11
CA ARG A 27 9.48 1.70 -7.81
C ARG A 27 8.39 1.80 -6.75
N LEU A 28 7.26 2.39 -7.10
CA LEU A 28 6.13 2.57 -6.19
C LEU A 28 5.55 1.21 -5.76
N ILE A 29 5.29 0.31 -6.71
CA ILE A 29 4.71 -1.00 -6.40
C ILE A 29 5.68 -1.89 -5.63
N THR A 30 6.99 -1.79 -5.91
CA THR A 30 8.03 -2.50 -5.17
C THR A 30 8.08 -2.02 -3.72
N PHE A 31 8.04 -0.70 -3.51
CA PHE A 31 8.01 -0.10 -2.18
C PHE A 31 6.78 -0.57 -1.38
N VAL A 32 5.58 -0.50 -1.98
CA VAL A 32 4.34 -0.97 -1.34
C VAL A 32 4.41 -2.48 -1.05
N ALA A 33 4.91 -3.29 -1.98
CA ALA A 33 5.06 -4.74 -1.78
C ALA A 33 5.97 -5.09 -0.61
N ASN A 34 7.11 -4.39 -0.51
CA ASN A 34 8.04 -4.58 0.61
C ASN A 34 7.42 -4.13 1.93
N LEU A 35 6.65 -3.04 1.91
CA LEU A 35 5.93 -2.55 3.08
C LEU A 35 4.90 -3.56 3.59
N CYS A 36 4.01 -4.04 2.71
CA CYS A 36 2.98 -5.01 3.07
C CYS A 36 3.58 -6.33 3.54
N SER A 37 4.67 -6.78 2.89
CA SER A 37 5.41 -7.97 3.31
C SER A 37 6.02 -7.78 4.71
N ALA A 38 6.58 -6.62 5.01
CA ALA A 38 7.18 -6.32 6.31
C ALA A 38 6.13 -6.27 7.42
N VAL A 39 4.99 -5.63 7.18
CA VAL A 39 3.87 -5.57 8.13
C VAL A 39 3.33 -6.97 8.44
N LYS A 40 3.12 -7.82 7.41
CA LYS A 40 2.71 -9.22 7.61
C LYS A 40 3.74 -10.00 8.43
N ARG A 41 5.02 -9.90 8.04
CA ARG A 41 6.13 -10.63 8.70
C ARG A 41 6.31 -10.22 10.17
N LEU A 42 6.18 -8.93 10.45
CA LEU A 42 6.36 -8.37 11.79
C LEU A 42 5.06 -8.39 12.62
N ARG A 43 3.94 -8.87 12.04
CA ARG A 43 2.61 -8.89 12.66
C ARG A 43 2.20 -7.52 13.24
N VAL A 44 2.55 -6.45 12.51
CA VAL A 44 2.20 -5.09 12.91
C VAL A 44 0.68 -4.96 12.86
N THR A 45 0.08 -4.68 14.00
CA THR A 45 -1.34 -4.43 14.14
C THR A 45 -1.62 -2.92 14.11
N PRO A 46 -2.87 -2.49 13.85
CA PRO A 46 -3.22 -1.07 13.94
C PRO A 46 -2.92 -0.43 15.30
N ALA A 47 -2.84 -1.23 16.38
CA ALA A 47 -2.49 -0.75 17.72
C ALA A 47 -0.99 -0.41 17.86
N ASP A 48 -0.13 -0.99 17.01
CA ASP A 48 1.30 -0.70 16.96
C ASP A 48 1.59 0.60 16.20
N ILE A 49 0.57 1.20 15.57
CA ILE A 49 0.71 2.42 14.79
C ILE A 49 0.44 3.63 15.70
N PRO A 50 1.36 4.61 15.80
CA PRO A 50 1.15 5.78 16.61
C PRO A 50 -0.09 6.57 16.14
N PRO A 51 -0.88 7.16 17.06
CA PRO A 51 -2.03 7.97 16.70
C PRO A 51 -1.62 9.16 15.83
N MET A 52 -2.45 9.47 14.82
CA MET A 52 -2.20 10.43 13.73
C MET A 52 -1.85 11.87 14.15
N ASP A 53 -1.91 12.21 15.44
CA ASP A 53 -1.88 13.59 15.95
C ASP A 53 -0.46 14.15 16.17
N LYS A 54 0.59 13.39 15.84
CA LYS A 54 1.98 13.85 16.01
C LYS A 54 2.81 13.66 14.74
N VAL A 55 2.82 14.74 13.94
CA VAL A 55 3.78 15.03 12.85
C VAL A 55 3.68 14.09 11.63
N ALA A 56 3.92 14.62 10.43
CA ALA A 56 4.06 13.83 9.21
C ALA A 56 5.35 12.99 9.31
N SER A 57 5.25 11.81 9.92
CA SER A 57 6.32 10.82 10.00
C SER A 57 6.02 9.67 9.03
N PRO A 58 7.02 8.84 8.69
CA PRO A 58 6.78 7.60 7.98
C PRO A 58 5.66 6.78 8.64
N GLU A 59 5.53 6.80 9.97
CA GLU A 59 4.53 6.06 10.76
C GLU A 59 3.09 6.50 10.43
N THR A 60 2.86 7.78 10.13
CA THR A 60 1.56 8.32 9.72
C THR A 60 1.12 7.80 8.35
N MET A 61 2.07 7.41 7.49
CA MET A 61 1.80 6.76 6.21
C MET A 61 1.31 5.32 6.40
N TYR A 62 1.78 4.60 7.43
CA TYR A 62 1.31 3.24 7.77
C TYR A 62 -0.13 3.25 8.26
N ALA A 63 -0.47 4.17 9.18
CA ALA A 63 -1.84 4.35 9.69
C ALA A 63 -2.83 4.56 8.55
N ARG A 64 -2.35 5.19 7.48
CA ARG A 64 -3.17 5.55 6.33
C ARG A 64 -3.28 4.44 5.30
N ILE A 65 -2.22 3.68 5.03
CA ILE A 65 -2.26 2.52 4.13
C ILE A 65 -3.13 1.40 4.74
N TYR A 66 -2.99 1.17 6.05
CA TYR A 66 -3.75 0.14 6.79
C TYR A 66 -5.07 0.65 7.39
N GLY A 67 -5.43 1.91 7.15
CA GLY A 67 -6.77 2.40 7.45
C GLY A 67 -7.78 1.72 6.52
N VAL A 68 -8.86 1.18 7.09
CA VAL A 68 -9.87 0.34 6.41
C VAL A 68 -10.25 0.88 5.01
N ALA A 69 -10.54 2.18 4.89
CA ALA A 69 -10.99 2.77 3.62
C ALA A 69 -9.92 2.93 2.52
N VAL A 70 -8.63 3.02 2.89
CA VAL A 70 -7.52 3.14 1.93
C VAL A 70 -7.01 1.76 1.53
N PHE A 71 -7.12 0.80 2.45
CA PHE A 71 -6.72 -0.58 2.25
C PHE A 71 -7.54 -1.26 1.15
N ASP A 72 -8.86 -1.09 1.15
CA ASP A 72 -9.74 -1.66 0.11
C ASP A 72 -9.41 -1.09 -1.28
N ARG A 73 -9.21 0.24 -1.36
CA ARG A 73 -8.86 0.93 -2.62
C ARG A 73 -7.49 0.49 -3.14
N LEU A 74 -6.55 0.24 -2.24
CA LEU A 74 -5.23 -0.29 -2.58
C LEU A 74 -5.35 -1.70 -3.18
N GLN A 75 -6.15 -2.58 -2.57
CA GLN A 75 -6.38 -3.93 -3.11
C GLN A 75 -6.95 -3.88 -4.52
N ASP A 76 -7.95 -3.03 -4.77
CA ASP A 76 -8.58 -2.94 -6.09
C ASP A 76 -7.62 -2.45 -7.16
N LYS A 77 -6.84 -1.39 -6.87
CA LYS A 77 -5.81 -0.90 -7.79
C LYS A 77 -4.73 -1.94 -8.08
N VAL A 78 -4.23 -2.61 -7.04
CA VAL A 78 -3.20 -3.64 -7.18
C VAL A 78 -3.72 -4.84 -7.99
N ARG A 79 -4.99 -5.24 -7.84
CA ARG A 79 -5.61 -6.29 -8.67
C ARG A 79 -5.66 -5.91 -10.14
N VAL A 80 -5.99 -4.64 -10.45
CA VAL A 80 -5.97 -4.13 -11.84
C VAL A 80 -4.55 -4.13 -12.41
N VAL A 81 -3.57 -3.63 -11.65
CA VAL A 81 -2.16 -3.64 -12.08
C VAL A 81 -1.64 -5.05 -12.28
N SER A 82 -1.91 -5.98 -11.35
CA SER A 82 -1.52 -7.39 -11.48
C SER A 82 -2.08 -8.04 -12.75
N ARG A 83 -3.34 -7.76 -13.11
CA ARG A 83 -4.01 -8.40 -14.25
C ARG A 83 -3.65 -7.80 -15.61
N PHE A 84 -3.44 -6.47 -15.67
CA PHE A 84 -3.42 -5.76 -16.94
C PHE A 84 -2.10 -5.07 -17.28
N ASN A 85 -1.12 -5.04 -16.36
CA ASN A 85 0.17 -4.45 -16.68
C ASN A 85 0.98 -5.35 -17.62
N ALA A 86 1.66 -4.78 -18.62
CA ALA A 86 2.48 -5.54 -19.58
C ALA A 86 3.81 -6.03 -18.98
N CYS A 87 4.35 -5.33 -17.98
CA CYS A 87 5.61 -5.68 -17.32
C CYS A 87 5.42 -6.80 -16.29
N GLU A 88 6.18 -7.88 -16.43
CA GLU A 88 6.12 -9.05 -15.54
C GLU A 88 6.58 -8.73 -14.11
N GLU A 89 7.62 -7.91 -13.95
CA GLU A 89 8.12 -7.50 -12.63
C GLU A 89 7.07 -6.71 -11.85
N ILE A 90 6.38 -5.78 -12.52
CA ILE A 90 5.29 -5.02 -11.93
C ILE A 90 4.18 -5.96 -11.47
N ARG A 91 3.79 -6.94 -12.31
CA ARG A 91 2.80 -7.96 -11.91
C ARG A 91 3.28 -8.81 -10.74
N PHE A 92 4.55 -9.21 -10.71
CA PHE A 92 5.14 -9.97 -9.62
C PHE A 92 5.03 -9.23 -8.29
N HIS A 93 5.42 -7.95 -8.25
CA HIS A 93 5.29 -7.13 -7.05
C HIS A 93 3.82 -6.87 -6.65
N ALA A 94 2.93 -6.70 -7.63
CA ALA A 94 1.49 -6.61 -7.38
C ALA A 94 0.94 -7.87 -6.70
N ASN A 95 1.32 -9.05 -7.18
CA ASN A 95 0.88 -10.32 -6.60
C ASN A 95 1.41 -10.52 -5.18
N ARG A 96 2.65 -10.11 -4.90
CA ARG A 96 3.19 -10.12 -3.52
C ARG A 96 2.36 -9.28 -2.56
N ILE A 97 1.83 -8.14 -3.01
CA ILE A 97 0.93 -7.32 -2.20
C ILE A 97 -0.38 -8.07 -1.92
N ILE A 98 -0.98 -8.69 -2.94
CA ILE A 98 -2.21 -9.50 -2.80
C ILE A 98 -2.01 -10.66 -1.81
N ASP A 99 -0.89 -11.37 -1.90
CA ASP A 99 -0.57 -12.48 -1.00
C ASP A 99 -0.26 -12.02 0.43
N ALA A 100 0.30 -10.81 0.59
CA ALA A 100 0.47 -10.21 1.90
C ALA A 100 -0.88 -9.86 2.56
N PHE A 101 -1.93 -9.62 1.77
CA PHE A 101 -3.28 -9.35 2.24
C PHE A 101 -4.15 -10.57 2.45
N ARG A 102 -3.81 -11.71 1.85
CA ARG A 102 -4.45 -12.98 2.19
C ARG A 102 -4.13 -13.28 3.66
N GLU A 103 -5.17 -13.27 4.49
CA GLU A 103 -5.14 -13.87 5.81
C GLU A 103 -4.64 -15.31 5.64
N GLU A 104 -3.75 -15.75 6.53
CA GLU A 104 -3.46 -17.18 6.64
C GLU A 104 -4.77 -17.83 7.09
N GLY A 105 -5.52 -18.36 6.11
CA GLY A 105 -6.71 -19.14 6.38
C GLY A 105 -6.38 -20.19 7.43
N GLU A 106 -7.25 -20.24 8.44
CA GLU A 106 -7.29 -21.23 9.51
C GLU A 106 -6.77 -22.58 9.03
N LYS A 107 -5.76 -23.08 9.75
CA LYS A 107 -5.52 -24.52 9.87
C LYS A 107 -5.72 -24.90 11.33
#